data_AF-A0A9P6XLZ2-F1
#
_entry.id   AF-A0A9P6XLZ2-F1
#
_cell.length_a   1.000
_cell.length_b   1.000
_cell.length_c   1.000
_cell.angle_alpha   90.00
_cell.angle_beta   90.00
_cell.angle_gamma   90.00
#
_symmetry.space_group_name_H-M   'P 1'
#
loop_
_entity.id
_entity.type
_entity.pdbx_description
1 polymer ?
#
loop_
_entity_poly.entity_id
_entity_poly.type
_entity_poly.pdbx_seq_one_letter_code
_entity_poly.pdbx_strand_id
1 'polypeptide(L)' 'MKSNKESRQKALALLKDESVDYDTNQALVLCQLKQFDEGIVYLYEKTGMYTDILHHWMEKESTERVIEGVRKYG' A
#
# COMPACT_ATOMS: atom_id res chain seq x y z
N MET A 1 21.73 1.90 -13.54
CA MET A 1 20.81 1.30 -12.55
C MET A 1 19.46 1.99 -12.70
N LYS A 2 18.43 1.30 -13.23
CA LYS A 2 17.09 1.89 -13.40
C LYS A 2 16.57 2.28 -12.01
N SER A 3 16.30 3.56 -11.82
CA SER A 3 15.94 4.14 -10.52
C SER A 3 14.73 3.41 -9.94
N ASN A 4 14.90 2.76 -8.79
CA ASN A 4 13.85 2.03 -8.06
C ASN A 4 12.57 2.89 -7.88
N LYS A 5 12.73 4.22 -7.86
CA LYS A 5 11.66 5.21 -7.76
C LYS A 5 10.73 5.23 -8.98
N GLU A 6 11.27 5.16 -10.20
CA GLU A 6 10.45 5.17 -11.43
C GLU A 6 9.61 3.89 -11.55
N SER A 7 10.18 2.75 -11.18
CA SER A 7 9.45 1.48 -11.16
C SER A 7 8.31 1.48 -10.14
N ARG A 8 8.52 2.07 -8.95
CA ARG A 8 7.48 2.23 -7.93
C ARG A 8 6.35 3.15 -8.38
N GLN A 9 6.68 4.26 -9.05
CA GLN A 9 5.67 5.17 -9.60
C GLN A 9 4.82 4.51 -10.68
N LYS A 10 5.44 3.74 -11.59
CA LYS A 10 4.71 2.98 -12.61
C LYS A 10 3.83 1.90 -11.98
N ALA A 11 4.33 1.20 -10.97
CA ALA A 11 3.54 0.21 -10.24
C ALA A 11 2.32 0.86 -9.56
N LEU A 12 2.49 1.99 -8.89
CA LEU A 12 1.38 2.72 -8.27
C LEU A 12 0.35 3.22 -9.29
N ALA A 13 0.82 3.72 -10.44
CA ALA A 13 -0.06 4.12 -11.52
C ALA A 13 -0.89 2.94 -12.04
N LEU A 14 -0.30 1.76 -12.15
CA LEU A 14 -0.99 0.53 -12.56
C LEU A 14 -2.01 0.05 -11.51
N LEU A 15 -1.70 0.14 -10.22
CA LEU A 15 -2.66 -0.20 -9.16
C LEU A 15 -3.85 0.79 -9.12
N LYS A 16 -3.62 2.04 -9.51
CA LYS A 16 -4.66 3.08 -9.61
C LYS A 16 -5.49 2.99 -10.88
N ASP A 17 -5.06 2.20 -11.85
CA ASP A 17 -5.77 2.03 -13.10
C ASP A 17 -6.93 1.04 -12.90
N GLU A 18 -8.16 1.55 -12.95
CA GLU A 18 -9.38 0.74 -12.84
C GLU A 18 -9.67 -0.07 -14.12
N SER A 19 -8.98 0.22 -15.23
CA SER A 19 -9.11 -0.57 -16.46
C SER A 19 -8.33 -1.89 -16.43
N VAL A 20 -7.41 -2.04 -15.46
CA VAL A 20 -6.61 -3.24 -15.29
C VAL A 20 -7.31 -4.17 -14.31
N ASP A 21 -7.80 -5.30 -14.81
CA ASP A 21 -8.32 -6.37 -13.97
C ASP A 21 -7.17 -7.19 -13.40
N TYR A 22 -6.74 -6.85 -12.19
CA TYR A 22 -5.70 -7.54 -11.45
C TYR A 22 -6.26 -8.12 -10.15
N ASP A 23 -5.73 -9.28 -9.76
CA ASP A 23 -6.04 -9.85 -8.46
C ASP A 23 -5.38 -9.01 -7.35
N THR A 24 -6.21 -8.43 -6.50
CA THR A 24 -5.78 -7.51 -5.43
C THR A 24 -4.91 -8.21 -4.39
N ASN A 25 -5.16 -9.49 -4.10
CA ASN A 25 -4.35 -10.28 -3.17
C ASN A 25 -2.97 -10.59 -3.77
N GLN A 26 -2.93 -10.95 -5.05
CA GLN A 26 -1.64 -11.18 -5.73
C GLN A 26 -0.80 -9.90 -5.78
N ALA A 27 -1.44 -8.76 -6.10
CA ALA A 27 -0.78 -7.46 -6.08
C ALA A 27 -0.26 -7.09 -4.68
N LEU A 28 -1.03 -7.41 -3.62
CA LEU A 28 -0.66 -7.16 -2.23
C LEU A 28 0.58 -7.97 -1.82
N VAL A 29 0.60 -9.27 -2.13
CA VAL A 29 1.77 -10.14 -1.87
C VAL A 29 3.01 -9.61 -2.55
N LEU A 30 2.91 -9.16 -3.81
CA LEU A 30 4.03 -8.56 -4.53
C LEU A 30 4.51 -7.24 -3.89
N CYS A 31 3.58 -6.40 -3.42
CA CYS A 31 3.94 -5.16 -2.73
C CYS A 31 4.62 -5.44 -1.39
N GLN A 32 4.16 -6.43 -0.62
CA GLN A 32 4.79 -6.88 0.63
C GLN A 32 6.20 -7.43 0.39
N LEU A 33 6.38 -8.31 -0.59
CA LEU A 33 7.68 -8.88 -0.96
C LEU A 33 8.71 -7.82 -1.36
N LYS A 34 8.26 -6.69 -1.92
CA LYS A 34 9.12 -5.56 -2.31
C LYS A 34 9.17 -4.44 -1.27
N GLN A 35 8.54 -4.62 -0.11
CA GLN A 35 8.39 -3.59 0.93
C GLN A 35 7.91 -2.26 0.34
N PHE A 36 6.92 -2.33 -0.55
CA PHE A 36 6.34 -1.18 -1.24
C PHE A 36 5.13 -0.67 -0.47
N ASP A 37 5.40 0.08 0.60
CA ASP A 37 4.39 0.53 1.56
C ASP A 37 3.23 1.31 0.93
N GLU A 38 3.52 2.20 -0.03
CA GLU A 38 2.48 2.97 -0.72
C GLU A 38 1.49 2.07 -1.48
N GLY A 39 1.99 1.00 -2.12
CA GLY A 39 1.15 0.02 -2.81
C GLY A 39 0.34 -0.84 -1.84
N ILE A 40 0.95 -1.25 -0.73
CA ILE A 40 0.28 -2.03 0.33
C ILE A 40 -0.89 -1.22 0.91
N VAL A 41 -0.63 0.02 1.33
CA VAL A 41 -1.64 0.90 1.94
C VAL A 41 -2.77 1.18 0.96
N TYR A 42 -2.46 1.48 -0.31
CA TYR A 42 -3.47 1.69 -1.33
C TYR A 42 -4.36 0.46 -1.55
N LEU A 43 -3.77 -0.74 -1.58
CA LEU A 43 -4.52 -1.99 -1.74
C LEU A 43 -5.41 -2.27 -0.53
N TYR A 44 -4.90 -2.05 0.69
CA TYR A 44 -5.71 -2.16 1.90
C TYR A 44 -6.84 -1.13 1.97
N GLU A 45 -6.61 0.11 1.51
CA GLU A 45 -7.68 1.11 1.40
C GLU A 45 -8.77 0.65 0.44
N LYS A 46 -8.37 0.09 -0.72
CA LYS A 46 -9.28 -0.41 -1.76
C LYS A 46 -10.11 -1.61 -1.29
N THR A 47 -9.55 -2.47 -0.44
CA THR A 47 -10.27 -3.62 0.15
C THR A 47 -11.01 -3.30 1.45
N GLY A 48 -10.87 -2.08 1.99
CA GLY A 48 -11.47 -1.67 3.27
C GLY A 48 -10.76 -2.23 4.51
N MET A 49 -9.53 -2.73 4.37
CA MET A 49 -8.73 -3.32 5.45
C MET A 49 -7.97 -2.24 6.25
N TYR A 50 -8.69 -1.29 6.85
CA TYR A 50 -8.07 -0.16 7.54
C TYR A 50 -7.29 -0.57 8.79
N THR A 51 -7.73 -1.62 9.48
CA THR A 51 -7.02 -2.21 10.63
C THR A 51 -5.64 -2.73 10.25
N ASP A 52 -5.50 -3.31 9.06
CA ASP A 52 -4.25 -3.86 8.55
C ASP A 52 -3.27 -2.74 8.16
N ILE A 53 -3.78 -1.60 7.68
CA ILE A 53 -2.97 -0.38 7.47
C ILE A 53 -2.36 0.07 8.81
N LEU A 54 -3.17 0.09 9.87
CA LEU A 54 -2.70 0.49 11.20
C LEU A 54 -1.64 -0.48 11.73
N HIS A 55 -1.90 -1.79 11.66
CA HIS A 55 -0.92 -2.81 12.04
C HIS A 55 0.39 -2.67 11.26
N HIS A 56 0.31 -2.46 9.94
CA HIS A 56 1.48 -2.24 9.09
C HIS A 56 2.34 -1.06 9.54
N TRP A 57 1.72 0.06 9.92
CA TRP A 57 2.47 1.22 10.44
C TRP A 57 2.97 1.04 11.86
N MET A 58 2.23 0.30 12.70
CA MET A 58 2.66 -0.06 14.06
C MET A 58 3.89 -0.96 14.03
N GLU A 59 3.92 -1.97 13.17
CA GLU A 59 5.08 -2.86 12.98
C GLU A 59 6.33 -2.12 12.48
N LYS A 60 6.13 -1.00 11.77
CA LYS A 60 7.21 -0.12 11.30
C LYS A 60 7.60 0.98 12.27
N GLU A 61 7.05 0.98 13.49
CA GLU A 61 7.27 2.00 14.51
C GLU A 61 6.97 3.44 14.01
N SER A 62 6.10 3.58 13.00
CA SER A 62 5.78 4.87 12.39
C SER A 62 4.57 5.50 13.08
N THR A 63 4.78 5.99 14.30
CA THR A 63 3.73 6.57 15.16
C THR A 63 2.94 7.68 14.47
N GLU A 64 3.59 8.53 13.67
CA GLU A 64 2.93 9.60 12.92
C GLU A 64 1.90 9.05 11.92
N ARG A 65 2.25 8.00 11.16
CA ARG A 65 1.34 7.39 10.18
C ARG A 65 0.24 6.57 10.83
N VAL A 66 0.50 5.97 11.99
CA VAL A 66 -0.55 5.33 12.80
C VAL A 66 -1.59 6.35 13.25
N ILE A 67 -1.14 7.50 13.79
CA ILE A 67 -2.05 8.57 14.23
C ILE A 67 -2.86 9.13 13.05
N GLU A 68 -2.22 9.34 11.90
CA GLU A 68 -2.91 9.79 10.68
C GLU A 68 -3.95 8.77 10.22
N GLY A 69 -3.59 7.48 10.19
CA GLY A 69 -4.51 6.41 9.85
C GLY A 69 -5.71 6.33 10.80
N VAL A 70 -5.49 6.41 12.12
CA VAL A 70 -6.56 6.38 13.12
C VAL A 70 -7.49 7.60 12.95
N ARG A 71 -6.94 8.79 12.66
CA ARG A 71 -7.78 9.98 12.38
C ARG A 71 -8.60 9.86 11.11
N LYS A 72 -8.11 9.12 10.12
CA LYS A 72 -8.74 8.99 8.80
C LYS A 72 -9.81 7.88 8.78
N TYR A 73 -9.62 6.81 9.55
CA TYR A 73 -10.47 5.61 9.50
C TYR A 73 -11.21 5.28 10.81
N GLY A 74 -10.86 5.91 11.93
CA GLY A 74 -11.54 5.76 13.22
C GLY A 74 -12.76 6.66 13.34
#